data_AF-A0A0Q9PXE7-F1
#
_entry.id   AF-A0A0Q9PXE7-F1
#
_cell.length_a   1.000
_cell.length_b   1.000
_cell.length_c   1.000
_cell.angle_alpha   90.00
_cell.angle_beta   90.00
_cell.angle_gamma   90.00
#
_symmetry.space_group_name_H-M   'P 1'
#
loop_
_entity.id
_entity.type
_entity.pdbx_description
1 polymer ?
#
loop_
_entity_poly.entity_id
_entity_poly.type
_entity_poly.pdbx_seq_one_letter_code
_entity_poly.pdbx_strand_id
1 'polypeptide(L)'
;MSIGYWSQVQATGFEVPSDRPLDELTTELTTMLGSTEPEVRDGTAFPAFATWIERGIYDDLLAGLGDGMVAGLSVGLGETGTDTVFRRSFSVLILAVCLERDNEQHLLPSQKVMEWGDRLATWFLTERDTRGFVPDKGWAHAVAHGADAIGALGESPHLAGPEHALLLDILAERLLQPAEEPLLAGEPDRIAAAVMNILRRNTLGTDVLEPWIHRIGAAGNPFVGPVDHDPYPPTAAPQAFLRALFVQLSLAPEPPQVRSDLLLVLIEALRMTNAPYLRVAGG
;
A
#
# COMPACT_ATOMS: atom_id res chain seq x y z
N MET A 1 -7.50 29.32 -5.56
CA MET A 1 -7.09 29.80 -6.92
C MET A 1 -7.83 28.99 -7.96
N SER A 2 -7.94 29.47 -9.21
CA SER A 2 -8.68 28.78 -10.25
C SER A 2 -7.88 27.58 -10.78
N ILE A 3 -8.59 26.53 -11.18
CA ILE A 3 -8.08 25.33 -11.87
C ILE A 3 -7.04 25.69 -12.96
N GLY A 4 -7.19 26.85 -13.61
CA GLY A 4 -6.30 27.33 -14.66
C GLY A 4 -4.83 27.54 -14.26
N TYR A 5 -4.51 27.87 -12.99
CA TYR A 5 -3.10 28.01 -12.57
C TYR A 5 -2.37 26.66 -12.66
N TRP A 6 -2.92 25.64 -11.99
CA TRP A 6 -2.28 24.33 -11.96
C TRP A 6 -2.36 23.60 -13.30
N SER A 7 -3.36 23.89 -14.13
CA SER A 7 -3.36 23.42 -15.52
C SER A 7 -2.18 23.95 -16.32
N GLN A 8 -1.71 25.17 -16.05
CA GLN A 8 -0.49 25.69 -16.68
C GLN A 8 0.76 24.96 -16.18
N VAL A 9 0.84 24.69 -14.88
CA VAL A 9 1.94 23.91 -14.27
C VAL A 9 1.97 22.49 -14.84
N GLN A 10 0.82 21.84 -15.03
CA GLN A 10 0.71 20.55 -15.72
C GLN A 10 1.23 20.63 -17.16
N ALA A 11 0.83 21.67 -17.90
CA ALA A 11 1.22 21.85 -19.31
C ALA A 11 2.74 22.08 -19.50
N THR A 12 3.44 22.58 -18.49
CA THR A 12 4.90 22.72 -18.48
C THR A 12 5.62 21.49 -17.92
N GLY A 13 4.92 20.38 -17.67
CA GLY A 13 5.51 19.17 -17.12
C GLY A 13 5.91 19.32 -15.64
N PHE A 14 5.07 20.02 -14.87
CA PHE A 14 5.26 20.31 -13.46
C PHE A 14 6.59 21.00 -13.14
N GLU A 15 7.01 21.97 -13.95
CA GLU A 15 8.08 22.88 -13.52
C GLU A 15 7.64 23.63 -12.25
N VAL A 16 8.55 23.74 -11.27
CA VAL A 16 8.26 24.44 -10.01
C VAL A 16 8.05 25.92 -10.31
N PRO A 17 6.85 26.48 -10.04
CA PRO A 17 6.60 27.88 -10.29
C PRO A 17 7.52 28.78 -9.45
N SER A 18 8.08 29.82 -10.07
CA SER A 18 8.98 30.78 -9.41
C SER A 18 8.26 32.03 -8.90
N ASP A 19 6.94 32.10 -9.08
CA ASP A 19 6.12 33.26 -8.73
C ASP A 19 5.80 33.34 -7.23
N ARG A 20 6.03 32.26 -6.49
CA ARG A 20 5.80 32.16 -5.05
C ARG A 20 6.67 31.11 -4.36
N PRO A 21 6.83 31.17 -3.03
CA PRO A 21 7.60 30.21 -2.25
C PRO A 21 7.11 28.76 -2.35
N LEU A 22 8.03 27.79 -2.22
CA LEU A 22 7.73 26.36 -2.29
C LEU A 22 6.80 25.88 -1.15
N ASP A 23 6.89 26.46 0.04
CA ASP A 23 6.04 26.12 1.18
C ASP A 23 4.57 26.52 0.94
N GLU A 24 4.33 27.66 0.28
CA GLU A 24 2.99 28.06 -0.15
C GLU A 24 2.40 27.09 -1.18
N LEU A 25 3.20 26.70 -2.19
CA LEU A 25 2.81 25.69 -3.18
C LEU A 25 2.50 24.34 -2.51
N THR A 26 3.38 23.91 -1.60
CA THR A 26 3.24 22.66 -0.83
C THR A 26 1.94 22.65 -0.02
N THR A 27 1.62 23.76 0.64
CA THR A 27 0.40 23.89 1.46
C THR A 27 -0.86 23.76 0.62
N GLU A 28 -0.87 24.41 -0.55
CA GLU A 28 -2.00 24.32 -1.49
C GLU A 28 -2.17 22.91 -2.04
N LEU A 29 -1.09 22.30 -2.54
CA LEU A 29 -1.11 20.93 -3.04
C LEU A 29 -1.57 19.94 -1.96
N THR A 30 -1.12 20.13 -0.71
CA THR A 30 -1.54 19.30 0.42
C THR A 30 -3.03 19.39 0.70
N THR A 31 -3.65 20.55 0.48
CA THR A 31 -5.10 20.72 0.58
C THR A 31 -5.80 20.04 -0.59
N MET A 32 -5.25 20.15 -1.80
CA MET A 32 -5.78 19.52 -3.01
C MET A 32 -5.78 17.98 -2.93
N LEU A 33 -4.86 17.36 -2.16
CA LEU A 33 -4.87 15.92 -1.90
C LEU A 33 -6.17 15.42 -1.25
N GLY A 34 -6.92 16.29 -0.56
CA GLY A 34 -8.22 15.96 0.04
C GLY A 34 -9.43 16.26 -0.84
N SER A 35 -9.24 16.73 -2.08
CA SER A 35 -10.33 17.10 -2.98
C SER A 35 -11.19 15.90 -3.34
N THR A 36 -12.51 16.12 -3.46
CA THR A 36 -13.45 15.13 -4.03
C THR A 36 -13.36 15.04 -5.54
N GLU A 37 -12.77 16.05 -6.19
CA GLU A 37 -12.57 16.09 -7.64
C GLU A 37 -11.30 15.32 -8.02
N PRO A 38 -11.39 14.20 -8.77
CA PRO A 38 -10.23 13.39 -9.15
C PRO A 38 -9.17 14.17 -9.92
N GLU A 39 -9.57 15.06 -10.83
CA GLU A 39 -8.63 15.86 -11.63
C GLU A 39 -7.75 16.77 -10.76
N VAL A 40 -8.28 17.24 -9.63
CA VAL A 40 -7.52 18.08 -8.68
C VAL A 40 -6.54 17.23 -7.87
N ARG A 41 -6.98 16.07 -7.42
CA ARG A 41 -6.20 15.22 -6.52
C ARG A 41 -5.22 14.32 -7.28
N ASP A 42 -5.74 13.51 -8.19
CA ASP A 42 -5.03 12.51 -8.99
C ASP A 42 -4.38 13.13 -10.23
N GLY A 43 -5.04 14.09 -10.87
CA GLY A 43 -4.53 14.73 -12.08
C GLY A 43 -3.48 15.81 -11.79
N THR A 44 -3.57 16.47 -10.63
CA THR A 44 -2.76 17.66 -10.32
C THR A 44 -1.86 17.46 -9.11
N ALA A 45 -2.46 17.27 -7.93
CA ALA A 45 -1.70 17.35 -6.68
C ALA A 45 -0.71 16.20 -6.51
N PHE A 46 -1.16 14.97 -6.72
CA PHE A 46 -0.29 13.81 -6.65
C PHE A 46 0.85 13.88 -7.70
N PRO A 47 0.60 14.09 -9.00
CA PRO A 47 1.67 14.13 -10.00
C PRO A 47 2.65 15.30 -9.80
N ALA A 48 2.18 16.46 -9.31
CA ALA A 48 3.05 17.57 -8.97
C ALA A 48 4.03 17.18 -7.85
N PHE A 49 3.52 16.63 -6.74
CA PHE A 49 4.38 16.15 -5.66
C PHE A 49 5.34 15.05 -6.12
N ALA A 50 4.83 14.03 -6.81
CA ALA A 50 5.64 12.92 -7.29
C ALA A 50 6.79 13.41 -8.18
N THR A 51 6.49 14.28 -9.14
CA THR A 51 7.48 14.88 -10.03
C THR A 51 8.51 15.71 -9.28
N TRP A 52 8.09 16.51 -8.29
CA TRP A 52 8.99 17.37 -7.54
C TRP A 52 9.89 16.58 -6.58
N ILE A 53 9.38 15.53 -5.97
CA ILE A 53 10.16 14.61 -5.13
C ILE A 53 11.17 13.86 -6.00
N GLU A 54 10.75 13.30 -7.14
CA GLU A 54 11.62 12.59 -8.09
C GLU A 54 12.78 13.47 -8.59
N ARG A 55 12.48 14.74 -8.89
CA ARG A 55 13.48 15.73 -9.34
C ARG A 55 14.38 16.27 -8.21
N GLY A 56 14.19 15.81 -6.97
CA GLY A 56 14.98 16.22 -5.82
C GLY A 56 14.70 17.63 -5.29
N ILE A 57 13.57 18.24 -5.69
CA ILE A 57 13.18 19.58 -5.21
C ILE A 57 12.98 19.59 -3.69
N TYR A 58 12.55 18.46 -3.13
CA TYR A 58 12.34 18.28 -1.71
C TYR A 58 13.50 17.59 -0.99
N ASP A 59 14.66 17.30 -1.59
CA ASP A 59 15.70 16.47 -0.94
C ASP A 59 16.12 17.03 0.44
N ASP A 60 16.38 18.34 0.52
CA ASP A 60 16.72 19.02 1.79
C ASP A 60 15.53 19.21 2.74
N LEU A 61 14.31 19.01 2.25
CA LEU A 61 13.04 19.24 2.96
C LEU A 61 12.24 17.94 3.19
N LEU A 62 12.79 16.78 2.81
CA LEU A 62 12.04 15.52 2.68
C LEU A 62 11.47 15.09 4.03
N ALA A 63 12.25 15.26 5.10
CA ALA A 63 11.80 15.02 6.46
C ALA A 63 10.58 15.88 6.84
N GLY A 64 10.59 17.17 6.50
CA GLY A 64 9.48 18.08 6.79
C GLY A 64 8.24 17.77 5.96
N LEU A 65 8.41 17.41 4.68
CA LEU A 65 7.30 17.01 3.82
C LEU A 65 6.63 15.74 4.34
N GLY A 66 7.41 14.71 4.65
CA GLY A 66 6.86 13.45 5.16
C GLY A 66 6.22 13.61 6.54
N ASP A 67 6.76 14.45 7.44
CA ASP A 67 6.11 14.79 8.71
C ASP A 67 4.72 15.42 8.49
N GLY A 68 4.59 16.31 7.49
CA GLY A 68 3.30 16.88 7.07
C GLY A 68 2.33 15.83 6.52
N MET A 69 2.83 14.85 5.77
CA MET A 69 2.00 13.75 5.26
C MET A 69 1.54 12.81 6.37
N VAL A 70 2.43 12.49 7.32
CA VAL A 70 2.10 11.71 8.51
C VAL A 70 1.03 12.39 9.37
N ALA A 71 1.09 13.71 9.55
CA ALA A 71 0.03 14.45 10.24
C ALA A 71 -1.33 14.29 9.53
N GLY A 72 -1.32 14.20 8.20
CA GLY A 72 -2.49 13.97 7.35
C GLY A 72 -3.24 12.66 7.62
N LEU A 73 -2.55 11.63 8.12
CA LEU A 73 -3.12 10.31 8.45
C LEU A 73 -4.23 10.39 9.51
N SER A 74 -4.19 11.41 10.37
CA SER A 74 -5.13 11.55 11.49
C SER A 74 -6.43 12.28 11.11
N VAL A 75 -6.51 12.86 9.90
CA VAL A 75 -7.65 13.69 9.48
C VAL A 75 -8.90 12.82 9.28
N GLY A 76 -9.84 12.88 10.23
CA GLY A 76 -11.07 12.08 10.18
C GLY A 76 -10.84 10.58 10.37
N LEU A 77 -9.72 10.18 10.98
CA LEU A 77 -9.41 8.76 11.21
C LEU A 77 -10.51 8.08 12.03
N GLY A 78 -10.98 6.93 11.53
CA GLY A 78 -12.05 6.14 12.13
C GLY A 78 -13.45 6.48 11.59
N GLU A 79 -13.58 7.52 10.77
CA GLU A 79 -14.77 7.74 9.95
C GLU A 79 -14.82 6.75 8.78
N THR A 80 -16.02 6.36 8.38
CA THR A 80 -16.30 5.56 7.18
C THR A 80 -17.32 6.30 6.33
N GLY A 81 -17.17 6.27 5.00
CA GLY A 81 -18.16 6.80 4.07
C GLY A 81 -18.06 8.32 3.82
N THR A 82 -17.17 9.01 4.54
CA THR A 82 -16.95 10.46 4.42
C THR A 82 -15.84 10.77 3.41
N ASP A 83 -15.72 12.04 3.00
CA ASP A 83 -14.69 12.45 2.03
C ASP A 83 -13.30 12.63 2.67
N THR A 84 -13.19 12.51 4.00
CA THR A 84 -11.91 12.64 4.70
C THR A 84 -10.93 11.51 4.35
N VAL A 85 -11.44 10.38 3.81
CA VAL A 85 -10.62 9.26 3.31
C VAL A 85 -9.62 9.70 2.24
N PHE A 86 -9.99 10.63 1.35
CA PHE A 86 -9.11 11.08 0.28
C PHE A 86 -7.85 11.75 0.85
N ARG A 87 -8.04 12.62 1.84
CA ARG A 87 -6.90 13.33 2.45
C ARG A 87 -5.96 12.38 3.17
N ARG A 88 -6.46 11.36 3.87
CA ARG A 88 -5.61 10.36 4.55
C ARG A 88 -4.87 9.49 3.53
N SER A 89 -5.63 8.90 2.60
CA SER A 89 -5.11 7.98 1.59
C SER A 89 -4.05 8.62 0.69
N PHE A 90 -4.28 9.84 0.20
CA PHE A 90 -3.31 10.52 -0.65
C PHE A 90 -2.10 11.03 0.12
N SER A 91 -2.21 11.29 1.43
CA SER A 91 -1.03 11.54 2.24
C SER A 91 -0.13 10.31 2.35
N VAL A 92 -0.72 9.13 2.49
CA VAL A 92 0.01 7.87 2.52
C VAL A 92 0.71 7.63 1.20
N LEU A 93 0.04 7.94 0.09
CA LEU A 93 0.63 7.83 -1.23
C LEU A 93 1.85 8.74 -1.40
N ILE A 94 1.77 10.00 -0.96
CA ILE A 94 2.95 10.89 -0.98
C ILE A 94 4.04 10.41 -0.02
N LEU A 95 3.66 9.87 1.14
CA LEU A 95 4.63 9.28 2.07
C LEU A 95 5.36 8.09 1.45
N ALA A 96 4.70 7.27 0.63
CA ALA A 96 5.33 6.21 -0.15
C ALA A 96 6.42 6.78 -1.07
N VAL A 97 6.10 7.83 -1.84
CA VAL A 97 7.07 8.50 -2.73
C VAL A 97 8.24 9.09 -1.95
N CYS A 98 8.00 9.64 -0.75
CA CYS A 98 9.09 10.10 0.12
C CYS A 98 10.01 8.95 0.58
N LEU A 99 9.44 7.80 0.94
CA LEU A 99 10.19 6.61 1.32
C LEU A 99 10.99 6.04 0.14
N GLU A 100 10.39 5.99 -1.06
CA GLU A 100 11.07 5.58 -2.29
C GLU A 100 12.26 6.50 -2.60
N ARG A 101 12.05 7.82 -2.52
CA ARG A 101 13.13 8.80 -2.71
C ARG A 101 14.26 8.60 -1.70
N ASP A 102 13.92 8.34 -0.44
CA ASP A 102 14.91 8.04 0.60
C ASP A 102 15.67 6.72 0.32
N ASN A 103 14.98 5.67 -0.13
CA ASN A 103 15.63 4.40 -0.46
C ASN A 103 16.66 4.56 -1.58
N GLU A 104 16.41 5.45 -2.54
CA GLU A 104 17.33 5.75 -3.63
C GLU A 104 18.50 6.65 -3.18
N GLN A 105 18.21 7.73 -2.46
CA GLN A 105 19.17 8.81 -2.20
C GLN A 105 19.76 8.84 -0.80
N HIS A 106 19.23 8.05 0.13
CA HIS A 106 19.68 7.91 1.52
C HIS A 106 19.69 9.25 2.29
N LEU A 107 18.56 9.96 2.24
CA LEU A 107 18.42 11.34 2.72
C LEU A 107 18.02 11.42 4.20
N LEU A 108 17.40 10.38 4.73
CA LEU A 108 16.80 10.36 6.06
C LEU A 108 17.59 9.47 7.03
N PRO A 109 17.70 9.89 8.30
CA PRO A 109 18.22 9.02 9.34
C PRO A 109 17.22 7.89 9.66
N SER A 110 17.74 6.74 10.10
CA SER A 110 16.92 5.58 10.47
C SER A 110 15.77 5.91 11.43
N GLN A 111 16.02 6.76 12.43
CA GLN A 111 15.01 7.18 13.40
C GLN A 111 13.79 7.82 12.74
N LYS A 112 13.99 8.62 11.67
CA LYS A 112 12.90 9.30 10.97
C LYS A 112 12.07 8.31 10.15
N VAL A 113 12.73 7.36 9.46
CA VAL A 113 12.06 6.29 8.73
C VAL A 113 11.22 5.41 9.67
N MET A 114 11.77 5.05 10.84
CA MET A 114 11.04 4.26 11.84
C MET A 114 9.85 5.03 12.43
N GLU A 115 10.00 6.33 12.70
CA GLU A 115 8.89 7.19 13.16
C GLU A 115 7.72 7.20 12.15
N TRP A 116 8.02 7.37 10.86
CA TRP A 116 7.00 7.31 9.81
C TRP A 116 6.39 5.91 9.70
N GLY A 117 7.21 4.86 9.80
CA GLY A 117 6.77 3.48 9.78
C GLY A 117 5.77 3.15 10.88
N ASP A 118 6.02 3.58 12.12
CA ASP A 118 5.11 3.36 13.25
C ASP A 118 3.75 4.04 13.02
N ARG A 119 3.77 5.27 12.48
CA ARG A 119 2.55 6.04 12.18
C ARG A 119 1.76 5.43 11.03
N LEU A 120 2.48 5.00 9.99
CA LEU A 120 1.91 4.31 8.84
C LEU A 120 1.26 2.99 9.26
N ALA A 121 1.98 2.14 10.01
CA ALA A 121 1.47 0.86 10.48
C ALA A 121 0.22 1.02 11.36
N THR A 122 0.27 1.98 12.29
CA THR A 122 -0.88 2.30 13.16
C THR A 122 -2.09 2.73 12.32
N TRP A 123 -1.91 3.67 11.39
CA TRP A 123 -2.98 4.11 10.51
C TRP A 123 -3.50 2.96 9.65
N PHE A 124 -2.60 2.18 9.05
CA PHE A 124 -2.94 1.09 8.15
C PHE A 124 -3.68 -0.05 8.83
N LEU A 125 -3.62 -0.21 10.16
CA LEU A 125 -4.43 -1.19 10.89
C LEU A 125 -5.71 -0.60 11.50
N THR A 126 -5.76 0.73 11.68
CA THR A 126 -6.90 1.39 12.34
C THR A 126 -7.85 2.09 11.38
N GLU A 127 -7.45 2.30 10.12
CA GLU A 127 -8.30 2.84 9.06
C GLU A 127 -9.55 1.95 8.88
N ARG A 128 -10.72 2.58 8.91
CA ARG A 128 -12.02 1.91 8.77
C ARG A 128 -12.59 2.08 7.38
N ASP A 129 -12.25 3.17 6.70
CA ASP A 129 -12.69 3.41 5.33
C ASP A 129 -11.77 2.64 4.37
N THR A 130 -12.27 1.51 3.90
CA THR A 130 -11.55 0.59 3.01
C THR A 130 -11.95 0.74 1.54
N ARG A 131 -12.74 1.77 1.22
CA ARG A 131 -13.25 1.98 -0.14
C ARG A 131 -12.11 2.15 -1.14
N GLY A 132 -12.15 1.35 -2.19
CA GLY A 132 -11.24 1.48 -3.33
C GLY A 132 -11.66 2.61 -4.28
N PHE A 133 -12.92 2.61 -4.69
CA PHE A 133 -13.52 3.57 -5.61
C PHE A 133 -14.80 4.17 -5.04
N VAL A 134 -14.95 5.49 -5.15
CA VAL A 134 -16.15 6.21 -4.73
C VAL A 134 -16.84 6.76 -5.99
N PRO A 135 -18.10 6.38 -6.26
CA PRO A 135 -18.86 6.91 -7.38
C PRO A 135 -18.80 8.44 -7.45
N ASP A 136 -18.61 8.96 -8.66
CA ASP A 136 -18.46 10.39 -8.98
C ASP A 136 -17.24 11.11 -8.37
N LYS A 137 -16.48 10.47 -7.47
CA LYS A 137 -15.30 11.05 -6.77
C LYS A 137 -13.98 10.31 -7.03
N GLY A 138 -14.04 9.21 -7.78
CA GLY A 138 -12.87 8.45 -8.22
C GLY A 138 -12.25 7.59 -7.11
N TRP A 139 -10.95 7.36 -7.21
CA TRP A 139 -10.22 6.41 -6.37
C TRP A 139 -9.96 6.98 -4.97
N ALA A 140 -10.46 6.28 -3.95
CA ALA A 140 -10.08 6.52 -2.56
C ALA A 140 -8.84 5.72 -2.20
N HIS A 141 -8.77 4.43 -2.57
CA HIS A 141 -7.56 3.60 -2.53
C HIS A 141 -6.82 3.56 -1.18
N ALA A 142 -7.52 3.66 -0.05
CA ALA A 142 -6.85 3.72 1.26
C ALA A 142 -5.94 2.50 1.52
N VAL A 143 -6.48 1.29 1.37
CA VAL A 143 -5.69 0.06 1.57
C VAL A 143 -4.61 -0.10 0.49
N ALA A 144 -4.92 0.30 -0.74
CA ALA A 144 -3.99 0.23 -1.86
C ALA A 144 -2.76 1.15 -1.67
N HIS A 145 -2.96 2.42 -1.30
CA HIS A 145 -1.87 3.35 -1.00
C HIS A 145 -1.09 2.93 0.25
N GLY A 146 -1.78 2.38 1.25
CA GLY A 146 -1.12 1.81 2.43
C GLY A 146 -0.21 0.63 2.12
N ALA A 147 -0.64 -0.27 1.24
CA ALA A 147 0.19 -1.38 0.78
C ALA A 147 1.47 -0.87 0.09
N ASP A 148 1.35 0.08 -0.83
CA ASP A 148 2.50 0.68 -1.50
C ASP A 148 3.48 1.33 -0.52
N ALA A 149 2.97 2.12 0.44
CA ALA A 149 3.81 2.76 1.45
C ALA A 149 4.52 1.74 2.35
N ILE A 150 3.88 0.63 2.71
CA ILE A 150 4.51 -0.46 3.46
C ILE A 150 5.57 -1.17 2.61
N GLY A 151 5.30 -1.36 1.31
CA GLY A 151 6.28 -1.90 0.36
C GLY A 151 7.53 -1.04 0.28
N ALA A 152 7.36 0.28 0.08
CA ALA A 152 8.44 1.26 0.06
C ALA A 152 9.21 1.29 1.39
N LEU A 153 8.52 1.25 2.53
CA LEU A 153 9.15 1.15 3.85
C LEU A 153 10.00 -0.12 3.97
N GLY A 154 9.48 -1.26 3.51
CA GLY A 154 10.16 -2.55 3.51
C GLY A 154 11.41 -2.61 2.62
N GLU A 155 11.60 -1.66 1.71
CA GLU A 155 12.82 -1.57 0.90
C GLU A 155 13.96 -0.82 1.59
N SER A 156 13.64 -0.11 2.68
CA SER A 156 14.60 0.75 3.35
C SER A 156 15.85 0.00 3.81
N PRO A 157 17.05 0.58 3.61
CA PRO A 157 18.29 0.01 4.12
C PRO A 157 18.36 -0.01 5.65
N HIS A 158 17.44 0.68 6.34
CA HIS A 158 17.39 0.74 7.80
C HIS A 158 16.61 -0.43 8.44
N LEU A 159 15.89 -1.24 7.64
CA LEU A 159 15.08 -2.36 8.13
C LEU A 159 15.80 -3.71 7.95
N ALA A 160 15.57 -4.63 8.89
CA ALA A 160 16.13 -5.97 8.89
C ALA A 160 15.05 -7.04 9.14
N GLY A 161 15.46 -8.29 9.34
CA GLY A 161 14.57 -9.44 9.48
C GLY A 161 13.39 -9.24 10.45
N PRO A 162 13.62 -8.77 11.70
CA PRO A 162 12.53 -8.53 12.65
C PRO A 162 11.50 -7.50 12.13
N GLU A 163 11.97 -6.40 11.55
CA GLU A 163 11.09 -5.36 11.01
C GLU A 163 10.34 -5.86 9.77
N HIS A 164 11.01 -6.60 8.87
CA HIS A 164 10.35 -7.19 7.71
C HIS A 164 9.27 -8.21 8.09
N ALA A 165 9.52 -9.04 9.10
CA ALA A 165 8.50 -9.96 9.61
C ALA A 165 7.28 -9.19 10.16
N LEU A 166 7.52 -8.11 10.90
CA LEU A 166 6.46 -7.23 11.40
C LEU A 166 5.64 -6.61 10.25
N LEU A 167 6.29 -6.13 9.18
CA LEU A 167 5.59 -5.57 8.01
C LEU A 167 4.73 -6.62 7.30
N LEU A 168 5.21 -7.88 7.16
CA LEU A 168 4.40 -8.96 6.62
C LEU A 168 3.17 -9.26 7.51
N ASP A 169 3.33 -9.23 8.83
CA ASP A 169 2.20 -9.41 9.75
C ASP A 169 1.20 -8.26 9.62
N ILE A 170 1.65 -7.01 9.53
CA ILE A 170 0.77 -5.85 9.30
C ILE A 170 -0.06 -6.01 8.02
N LEU A 171 0.57 -6.42 6.92
CA LEU A 171 -0.11 -6.68 5.64
C LEU A 171 -1.13 -7.81 5.77
N ALA A 172 -0.77 -8.90 6.45
CA ALA A 172 -1.69 -10.00 6.71
C ALA A 172 -2.86 -9.57 7.62
N GLU A 173 -2.61 -8.86 8.71
CA GLU A 173 -3.67 -8.36 9.60
C GLU A 173 -4.69 -7.52 8.84
N ARG A 174 -4.24 -6.57 8.01
CA ARG A 174 -5.16 -5.76 7.18
C ARG A 174 -5.93 -6.63 6.18
N LEU A 175 -5.25 -7.57 5.51
CA LEU A 175 -5.87 -8.46 4.53
C LEU A 175 -6.96 -9.35 5.17
N LEU A 176 -6.74 -9.80 6.40
CA LEU A 176 -7.63 -10.70 7.13
C LEU A 176 -8.69 -9.97 7.97
N GLN A 177 -8.57 -8.65 8.13
CA GLN A 177 -9.54 -7.84 8.85
C GLN A 177 -10.87 -7.78 8.08
N PRO A 178 -12.02 -7.95 8.76
CA PRO A 178 -13.32 -7.73 8.14
C PRO A 178 -13.42 -6.30 7.61
N ALA A 179 -13.76 -6.16 6.33
CA ALA A 179 -14.03 -4.89 5.68
C ALA A 179 -15.54 -4.75 5.41
N GLU A 180 -16.08 -3.55 5.56
CA GLU A 180 -17.48 -3.26 5.21
C GLU A 180 -17.73 -3.41 3.71
N GLU A 181 -16.73 -3.05 2.90
CA GLU A 181 -16.73 -3.25 1.46
C GLU A 181 -15.62 -4.24 1.05
N PRO A 182 -15.87 -5.15 0.10
CA PRO A 182 -14.84 -6.07 -0.39
C PRO A 182 -13.68 -5.32 -1.07
N LEU A 183 -12.45 -5.84 -0.89
CA LEU A 183 -11.25 -5.33 -1.56
C LEU A 183 -11.23 -5.75 -3.04
N LEU A 184 -11.73 -4.89 -3.92
CA LEU A 184 -11.95 -5.15 -5.35
C LEU A 184 -11.27 -4.16 -6.30
N ALA A 185 -10.60 -3.13 -5.80
CA ALA A 185 -9.91 -2.10 -6.59
C ALA A 185 -8.40 -2.39 -6.73
N GLY A 186 -8.01 -3.67 -6.77
CA GLY A 186 -6.62 -4.09 -6.95
C GLY A 186 -5.77 -4.06 -5.67
N GLU A 187 -6.39 -3.89 -4.49
CA GLU A 187 -5.70 -3.93 -3.21
C GLU A 187 -4.94 -5.26 -2.99
N PRO A 188 -5.50 -6.45 -3.29
CA PRO A 188 -4.77 -7.71 -3.09
C PRO A 188 -3.48 -7.79 -3.93
N ASP A 189 -3.48 -7.27 -5.15
CA ASP A 189 -2.31 -7.21 -6.03
C ASP A 189 -1.24 -6.26 -5.49
N ARG A 190 -1.64 -5.11 -4.95
CA ARG A 190 -0.71 -4.14 -4.35
C ARG A 190 -0.15 -4.64 -3.02
N ILE A 191 -0.95 -5.34 -2.21
CA ILE A 191 -0.45 -6.06 -1.02
C ILE A 191 0.56 -7.13 -1.44
N ALA A 192 0.30 -7.91 -2.50
CA ALA A 192 1.26 -8.89 -3.01
C ALA A 192 2.55 -8.22 -3.53
N ALA A 193 2.46 -7.04 -4.15
CA ALA A 193 3.62 -6.26 -4.57
C ALA A 193 4.47 -5.78 -3.38
N ALA A 194 3.83 -5.27 -2.32
CA ALA A 194 4.51 -4.91 -1.08
C ALA A 194 5.24 -6.09 -0.44
N VAL A 195 4.59 -7.27 -0.41
CA VAL A 195 5.22 -8.53 0.04
C VAL A 195 6.43 -8.87 -0.83
N MET A 196 6.32 -8.75 -2.16
CA MET A 196 7.46 -9.00 -3.06
C MET A 196 8.64 -8.06 -2.78
N ASN A 197 8.38 -6.78 -2.50
CA ASN A 197 9.43 -5.81 -2.16
C ASN A 197 10.16 -6.23 -0.87
N ILE A 198 9.42 -6.63 0.16
CA ILE A 198 10.00 -7.15 1.42
C ILE A 198 10.77 -8.46 1.18
N LEU A 199 10.22 -9.40 0.43
CA LEU A 199 10.86 -10.70 0.17
C LEU A 199 12.19 -10.55 -0.58
N ARG A 200 12.31 -9.56 -1.49
CA ARG A 200 13.55 -9.28 -2.23
C ARG A 200 14.68 -8.79 -1.32
N ARG A 201 14.39 -8.37 -0.08
CA ARG A 201 15.41 -8.07 0.92
C ARG A 201 16.13 -9.32 1.44
N ASN A 202 15.58 -10.52 1.20
CA ASN A 202 16.19 -11.81 1.53
C ASN A 202 16.62 -11.91 3.00
N THR A 203 15.84 -11.34 3.91
CA THR A 203 16.12 -11.35 5.36
C THR A 203 15.26 -12.36 6.13
N LEU A 204 14.30 -13.00 5.46
CA LEU A 204 13.33 -13.91 6.04
C LEU A 204 13.50 -15.32 5.47
N GLY A 205 13.52 -16.32 6.36
CA GLY A 205 13.56 -17.73 6.01
C GLY A 205 12.17 -18.36 5.91
N THR A 206 12.13 -19.60 5.41
CA THR A 206 10.88 -20.37 5.29
C THR A 206 10.23 -20.66 6.65
N ASP A 207 11.00 -20.69 7.73
CA ASP A 207 10.51 -20.84 9.10
C ASP A 207 9.55 -19.72 9.52
N VAL A 208 9.70 -18.53 8.94
CA VAL A 208 8.78 -17.40 9.13
C VAL A 208 7.69 -17.39 8.05
N LEU A 209 8.08 -17.58 6.79
CA LEU A 209 7.19 -17.39 5.64
C LEU A 209 6.15 -18.50 5.48
N GLU A 210 6.50 -19.74 5.81
CA GLU A 210 5.59 -20.88 5.67
C GLU A 210 4.38 -20.76 6.62
N PRO A 211 4.56 -20.57 7.94
CA PRO A 211 3.43 -20.31 8.84
C PRO A 211 2.59 -19.10 8.44
N TRP A 212 3.24 -18.06 7.92
CA TRP A 212 2.58 -16.85 7.45
C TRP A 212 1.65 -17.11 6.24
N ILE A 213 2.11 -17.85 5.23
CA ILE A 213 1.25 -18.27 4.10
C ILE A 213 0.14 -19.21 4.57
N HIS A 214 0.44 -20.17 5.44
CA HIS A 214 -0.58 -21.11 5.96
C HIS A 214 -1.71 -20.39 6.70
N ARG A 215 -1.38 -19.34 7.47
CA ARG A 215 -2.37 -18.46 8.11
C ARG A 215 -3.32 -17.85 7.10
N ILE A 216 -2.79 -17.28 6.01
CA ILE A 216 -3.60 -16.67 4.95
C ILE A 216 -4.40 -17.74 4.17
N GLY A 217 -3.78 -18.90 3.90
CA GLY A 217 -4.41 -20.05 3.28
C GLY A 217 -5.62 -20.55 4.07
N ALA A 218 -5.49 -20.67 5.39
CA ALA A 218 -6.59 -21.07 6.27
C ALA A 218 -7.75 -20.05 6.22
N ALA A 219 -7.44 -18.76 6.25
CA ALA A 219 -8.43 -17.70 6.14
C ALA A 219 -9.07 -17.57 4.75
N GLY A 220 -8.37 -18.02 3.70
CA GLY A 220 -8.86 -18.03 2.32
C GLY A 220 -9.60 -19.30 1.90
N ASN A 221 -9.87 -20.23 2.83
CA ASN A 221 -10.48 -21.53 2.52
C ASN A 221 -11.99 -21.53 2.74
N PRO A 222 -12.82 -21.47 1.67
CA PRO A 222 -14.29 -21.46 1.81
C PRO A 222 -14.89 -22.83 2.10
N PHE A 223 -14.08 -23.89 2.19
CA PHE A 223 -14.54 -25.27 2.39
C PHE A 223 -14.41 -25.75 3.85
N VAL A 224 -14.05 -24.84 4.76
CA VAL A 224 -13.88 -25.14 6.19
C VAL A 224 -14.88 -24.30 6.98
N GLY A 225 -15.58 -24.93 7.93
CA GLY A 225 -16.51 -24.25 8.84
C GLY A 225 -17.98 -24.65 8.65
N PRO A 226 -18.87 -24.11 9.49
CA PRO A 226 -20.31 -24.37 9.41
C PRO A 226 -20.92 -23.78 8.12
N VAL A 227 -21.93 -24.46 7.57
CA VAL A 227 -22.66 -24.07 6.34
C VAL A 227 -23.83 -23.12 6.67
N ASP A 228 -23.71 -22.34 7.74
CA ASP A 228 -24.77 -21.46 8.24
C ASP A 228 -24.72 -20.04 7.65
N HIS A 229 -23.67 -19.72 6.89
CA HIS A 229 -23.51 -18.47 6.14
C HIS A 229 -22.76 -18.71 4.82
N ASP A 230 -22.73 -17.70 3.95
CA ASP A 230 -21.93 -17.71 2.72
C ASP A 230 -20.42 -17.60 3.08
N PRO A 231 -19.59 -18.61 2.78
CA PRO A 231 -18.18 -18.58 3.13
C PRO A 231 -17.32 -17.78 2.14
N TYR A 232 -17.86 -17.34 1.00
CA TYR A 232 -17.07 -16.67 -0.04
C TYR A 232 -16.71 -15.21 0.28
N PRO A 233 -17.62 -14.35 0.80
CA PRO A 233 -17.26 -12.99 1.16
C PRO A 233 -16.07 -12.87 2.14
N PRO A 234 -16.02 -13.60 3.28
CA PRO A 234 -14.88 -13.49 4.20
C PRO A 234 -13.58 -14.09 3.67
N THR A 235 -13.64 -14.98 2.66
CA THR A 235 -12.46 -15.65 2.09
C THR A 235 -11.94 -14.98 0.81
N ALA A 236 -12.69 -14.01 0.26
CA ALA A 236 -12.41 -13.40 -1.04
C ALA A 236 -11.06 -12.67 -1.10
N ALA A 237 -10.77 -11.79 -0.16
CA ALA A 237 -9.53 -11.02 -0.16
C ALA A 237 -8.28 -11.90 0.06
N PRO A 238 -8.24 -12.82 1.05
CA PRO A 238 -7.12 -13.76 1.18
C PRO A 238 -6.93 -14.62 -0.08
N GLN A 239 -8.01 -15.09 -0.70
CA GLN A 239 -7.92 -15.88 -1.92
C GLN A 239 -7.40 -15.08 -3.11
N ALA A 240 -7.85 -13.83 -3.28
CA ALA A 240 -7.33 -12.92 -4.30
C ALA A 240 -5.84 -12.65 -4.10
N PHE A 241 -5.41 -12.40 -2.85
CA PHE A 241 -4.01 -12.20 -2.51
C PHE A 241 -3.14 -13.43 -2.83
N LEU A 242 -3.56 -14.65 -2.45
CA LEU A 242 -2.78 -15.87 -2.74
C LEU A 242 -2.58 -16.06 -4.25
N ARG A 243 -3.60 -15.74 -5.06
CA ARG A 243 -3.51 -15.76 -6.52
C ARG A 243 -2.56 -14.69 -7.04
N ALA A 244 -2.68 -13.45 -6.54
CA ALA A 244 -1.81 -12.35 -6.93
C ALA A 244 -0.34 -12.63 -6.59
N LEU A 245 -0.05 -13.10 -5.37
CA LEU A 245 1.31 -13.48 -4.95
C LEU A 245 1.86 -14.63 -5.80
N PHE A 246 1.02 -15.60 -6.18
CA PHE A 246 1.44 -16.70 -7.05
C PHE A 246 1.83 -16.20 -8.44
N VAL A 247 1.04 -15.30 -9.01
CA VAL A 247 1.34 -14.66 -10.30
C VAL A 247 2.65 -13.88 -10.20
N GLN A 248 2.83 -13.05 -9.17
CA GLN A 248 4.03 -12.24 -9.02
C GLN A 248 5.28 -13.08 -8.76
N LEU A 249 5.24 -14.08 -7.87
CA LEU A 249 6.36 -15.02 -7.69
C LEU A 249 6.66 -15.83 -8.95
N SER A 250 5.66 -16.11 -9.78
CA SER A 250 5.86 -16.89 -11.00
C SER A 250 6.48 -16.06 -12.13
N LEU A 251 6.05 -14.81 -12.28
CA LEU A 251 6.29 -14.00 -13.49
C LEU A 251 7.16 -12.77 -13.28
N ALA A 252 7.40 -12.31 -12.05
CA ALA A 252 8.21 -11.11 -11.82
C ALA A 252 9.66 -11.31 -12.30
N PRO A 253 10.28 -10.27 -12.91
CA PRO A 253 11.62 -10.36 -13.47
C PRO A 253 12.71 -10.55 -12.40
N GLU A 254 12.47 -10.05 -11.19
CA GLU A 254 13.38 -10.09 -10.05
C GLU A 254 12.80 -10.94 -8.92
N PRO A 255 13.04 -12.26 -8.95
CA PRO A 255 12.51 -13.17 -7.92
C PRO A 255 13.31 -13.08 -6.61
N PRO A 256 12.66 -13.20 -5.44
CA PRO A 256 13.36 -13.35 -4.17
C PRO A 256 14.06 -14.71 -4.07
N GLN A 257 15.08 -14.83 -3.20
CA GLN A 257 15.84 -16.07 -3.05
C GLN A 257 14.96 -17.25 -2.61
N VAL A 258 13.97 -16.98 -1.75
CA VAL A 258 13.00 -17.96 -1.23
C VAL A 258 11.93 -18.39 -2.25
N ARG A 259 11.98 -17.91 -3.50
CA ARG A 259 10.92 -18.13 -4.50
C ARG A 259 10.52 -19.59 -4.65
N SER A 260 11.49 -20.49 -4.80
CA SER A 260 11.20 -21.91 -5.10
C SER A 260 10.44 -22.57 -3.96
N ASP A 261 10.92 -22.36 -2.72
CA ASP A 261 10.28 -22.92 -1.53
C ASP A 261 8.92 -22.28 -1.28
N LEU A 262 8.83 -20.95 -1.43
CA LEU A 262 7.58 -20.22 -1.21
C LEU A 262 6.51 -20.57 -2.26
N LEU A 263 6.88 -20.84 -3.50
CA LEU A 263 5.95 -21.34 -4.52
C LEU A 263 5.36 -22.71 -4.13
N LEU A 264 6.14 -23.60 -3.50
CA LEU A 264 5.62 -24.89 -3.05
C LEU A 264 4.55 -24.70 -1.96
N VAL A 265 4.86 -23.88 -0.95
CA VAL A 265 3.91 -23.55 0.13
C VAL A 265 2.65 -22.87 -0.43
N LEU A 266 2.82 -21.94 -1.37
CA LEU A 266 1.70 -21.21 -1.97
C LEU A 266 0.83 -22.12 -2.87
N ILE A 267 1.44 -23.06 -3.60
CA ILE A 267 0.70 -24.07 -4.38
C ILE A 267 -0.13 -24.95 -3.44
N GLU A 268 0.40 -25.33 -2.28
CA GLU A 268 -0.35 -26.09 -1.27
C GLU A 268 -1.56 -25.29 -0.77
N ALA A 269 -1.36 -24.03 -0.38
CA ALA A 269 -2.43 -23.14 0.04
C ALA A 269 -3.50 -22.95 -1.07
N LEU A 270 -3.08 -22.80 -2.33
CA LEU A 270 -3.99 -22.67 -3.46
C LEU A 270 -4.77 -23.96 -3.75
N ARG A 271 -4.14 -25.14 -3.63
CA ARG A 271 -4.84 -26.43 -3.75
C ARG A 271 -5.87 -26.62 -2.64
N MET A 272 -5.54 -26.23 -1.42
CA MET A 272 -6.45 -26.27 -0.28
C MET A 272 -7.68 -25.36 -0.52
N THR A 273 -7.44 -24.09 -0.89
CA THR A 273 -8.48 -23.07 -1.08
C THR A 273 -9.27 -23.21 -2.39
N ASN A 274 -8.88 -24.12 -3.28
CA ASN A 274 -9.56 -24.43 -4.55
C ASN A 274 -9.77 -25.95 -4.72
N ALA A 275 -9.92 -26.67 -3.60
CA ALA A 275 -9.95 -28.13 -3.53
C ALA A 275 -10.90 -28.83 -4.54
N PRO A 276 -12.13 -28.37 -4.82
CA PRO A 276 -13.01 -29.00 -5.80
C PRO A 276 -12.42 -29.08 -7.22
N TYR A 277 -11.49 -28.19 -7.56
CA TYR A 277 -10.93 -28.08 -8.91
C TYR A 277 -9.50 -28.61 -9.01
N LEU A 278 -8.75 -28.58 -7.89
CA LEU A 278 -7.31 -28.86 -7.86
C LEU A 278 -6.92 -30.10 -7.05
N ARG A 279 -7.89 -30.79 -6.43
CA ARG A 279 -7.61 -32.10 -5.82
C ARG A 279 -7.10 -33.06 -6.89
N VAL A 280 -5.89 -33.55 -6.71
CA VAL A 280 -5.40 -34.71 -7.46
C VAL A 280 -6.30 -35.87 -7.05
N ALA A 281 -6.96 -36.52 -8.01
CA ALA A 281 -7.68 -37.76 -7.74
C ALA A 281 -6.69 -38.73 -7.07
N GLY A 282 -7.00 -39.16 -5.85
CA GLY A 282 -6.14 -40.10 -5.12
C GLY A 282 -5.91 -41.36 -5.96
N GLY A 283 -4.65 -41.76 -6.10
CA GLY A 283 -4.29 -43.12 -6.51
C GLY A 283 -4.57 -44.13 -5.41
#